data_AF-H9ULE9-F1
#
_entry.id   AF-H9ULE9-F1
#
_cell.length_a   1.000
_cell.length_b   1.000
_cell.length_c   1.000
_cell.angle_alpha   90.00
_cell.angle_beta   90.00
_cell.angle_gamma   90.00
#
_symmetry.space_group_name_H-M   'P 1'
#
loop_
_entity.id
_entity.type
_entity.pdbx_description
1 polymer ?
#
loop_
_entity_poly.entity_id
_entity_poly.type
_entity_poly.pdbx_seq_one_letter_code
_entity_poly.pdbx_strand_id
1 'polypeptide(L)'
;MRRTGSSIFLLQLSLGIMFVMIGIAGISGATSGIGRVMNDMNNLFGGNQGTVQIIVAIIQLVAGTLLLLSLFGMIKENIMQILLLVILVLWALELALQFVLGGNLLQPDILAWLSNLAPNLVIFAGLWVVFEQRARVS
;
A
#
# COMPACT_ATOMS: atom_id res chain seq x y z
N MET A 1 -3.12 -30.26 -8.95
CA MET A 1 -3.81 -29.02 -9.38
C MET A 1 -3.06 -27.82 -8.82
N ARG A 2 -2.38 -27.03 -9.67
CA ARG A 2 -1.42 -25.97 -9.31
C ARG A 2 -2.01 -24.56 -9.57
N ARG A 3 -3.32 -24.37 -9.34
CA ARG A 3 -4.04 -23.13 -9.71
C ARG A 3 -3.83 -21.96 -8.73
N THR A 4 -3.55 -22.24 -7.46
CA THR A 4 -3.39 -21.21 -6.43
C THR A 4 -2.18 -20.31 -6.67
N GLY A 5 -1.12 -20.83 -7.31
CA GLY A 5 0.08 -20.05 -7.62
C GLY A 5 -0.18 -18.95 -8.65
N SER A 6 -1.03 -19.18 -9.66
CA SER A 6 -1.31 -18.17 -10.69
C SER A 6 -2.15 -17.01 -10.17
N SER A 7 -3.14 -17.27 -9.32
CA SER A 7 -3.99 -16.21 -8.75
C SER A 7 -3.20 -15.26 -7.86
N ILE A 8 -2.28 -15.80 -7.05
CA ILE A 8 -1.51 -14.98 -6.12
C ILE A 8 -0.35 -14.29 -6.83
N PHE A 9 0.21 -14.91 -7.88
CA PHE A 9 1.12 -14.23 -8.80
C PHE A 9 0.48 -12.98 -9.41
N LEU A 10 -0.75 -13.09 -9.93
CA LEU A 10 -1.47 -11.96 -10.50
C LEU A 10 -1.77 -10.88 -9.46
N LEU A 11 -2.20 -11.28 -8.27
CA LEU A 11 -2.50 -10.36 -7.18
C LEU A 11 -1.24 -9.60 -6.72
N GLN A 12 -0.12 -10.29 -6.54
CA GLN A 12 1.16 -9.67 -6.21
C GLN A 12 1.67 -8.76 -7.34
N LEU A 13 1.51 -9.16 -8.60
CA LEU A 13 1.86 -8.33 -9.76
C LEU A 13 1.04 -7.04 -9.77
N SER A 14 -0.28 -7.15 -9.59
CA SER A 14 -1.18 -5.99 -9.53
C SER A 14 -0.84 -5.07 -8.36
N LEU A 15 -0.59 -5.61 -7.17
CA LEU A 15 -0.16 -4.84 -6.00
C LEU A 15 1.20 -4.16 -6.25
N GLY A 16 2.17 -4.88 -6.79
CA GLY A 16 3.50 -4.33 -7.10
C GLY A 16 3.42 -3.16 -8.06
N ILE A 17 2.69 -3.30 -9.18
CA ILE A 17 2.45 -2.22 -10.13
C ILE A 17 1.75 -1.03 -9.44
N MET A 18 0.71 -1.30 -8.65
CA MET A 18 -0.03 -0.27 -7.94
C MET A 18 0.87 0.54 -7.00
N PHE A 19 1.67 -0.13 -6.15
CA PHE A 19 2.60 0.53 -5.23
C PHE A 19 3.65 1.38 -5.95
N VAL A 20 4.18 0.89 -7.08
CA VAL A 20 5.08 1.69 -7.93
C VAL A 20 4.37 2.94 -8.43
N MET A 21 3.14 2.81 -8.94
CA MET A 21 2.37 3.94 -9.47
C MET A 21 2.03 4.96 -8.37
N ILE A 22 1.67 4.51 -7.16
CA ILE A 22 1.39 5.40 -6.02
C ILE A 22 2.68 6.12 -5.59
N GLY A 23 3.81 5.41 -5.51
CA GLY A 23 5.10 6.03 -5.20
C GLY A 23 5.52 7.09 -6.23
N ILE A 24 5.34 6.81 -7.54
CA ILE A 24 5.59 7.78 -8.61
C ILE A 24 4.63 8.98 -8.49
N ALA A 25 3.34 8.73 -8.22
CA ALA A 25 2.35 9.78 -8.03
C ALA A 25 2.69 10.69 -6.84
N GLY A 26 3.15 10.10 -5.73
CA GLY A 26 3.58 10.81 -4.52
C GLY A 26 4.82 11.68 -4.74
N ILE A 27 5.77 11.26 -5.57
CA ILE A 27 6.96 12.06 -5.93
C ILE A 27 6.62 13.16 -6.95
N SER A 28 5.76 12.86 -7.93
CA SER A 28 5.38 13.81 -8.98
C SER A 28 4.37 14.86 -8.54
N GLY A 29 3.82 14.74 -7.33
CA GLY A 29 2.74 15.61 -6.85
C GLY A 29 1.45 15.44 -7.65
N ALA A 30 1.28 14.31 -8.35
CA ALA A 30 0.06 14.00 -9.08
C ALA A 30 -1.01 13.55 -8.07
N THR A 31 -1.99 14.43 -7.82
CA THR A 31 -2.96 14.31 -6.71
C THR A 31 -4.30 13.68 -7.08
N SER A 32 -4.43 13.09 -8.27
CA SER A 32 -5.70 12.48 -8.70
C SER A 32 -5.84 11.02 -8.24
N GLY A 33 -6.95 10.69 -7.58
CA GLY A 33 -7.30 9.33 -7.17
C GLY A 33 -6.57 8.83 -5.91
N ILE A 34 -5.98 7.63 -5.97
CA ILE A 34 -5.31 6.95 -4.85
C ILE A 34 -4.13 7.78 -4.28
N GLY A 35 -3.53 8.67 -5.08
CA GLY A 35 -2.52 9.63 -4.63
C GLY A 35 -3.01 10.68 -3.61
N ARG A 36 -4.34 10.83 -3.41
CA ARG A 36 -4.89 11.71 -2.36
C ARG A 36 -4.62 11.18 -0.95
N VAL A 37 -4.54 9.87 -0.77
CA VAL A 37 -4.25 9.24 0.53
C VAL A 37 -2.94 9.81 1.09
N MET A 38 -1.98 10.02 0.20
CA MET A 38 -0.68 10.62 0.50
C MET A 38 -0.76 12.10 0.92
N ASN A 39 -1.66 12.86 0.32
CA ASN A 39 -1.88 14.27 0.67
C ASN A 39 -2.62 14.43 1.99
N ASP A 40 -3.49 13.50 2.37
CA ASP A 40 -4.20 13.56 3.65
C ASP A 40 -3.26 13.33 4.84
N MET A 41 -2.17 12.57 4.66
CA MET A 41 -1.09 12.47 5.64
C MET A 41 -0.43 13.82 5.94
N ASN A 42 -0.34 14.72 4.94
CA ASN A 42 0.26 16.05 5.14
C ASN A 42 -0.57 16.93 6.08
N ASN A 43 -1.90 16.78 6.07
CA ASN A 43 -2.79 17.54 6.95
C ASN A 43 -2.69 17.05 8.41
N LEU A 44 -2.23 15.81 8.63
CA LEU A 44 -2.15 15.20 9.95
C LEU A 44 -0.81 15.39 10.65
N PHE A 45 0.29 15.47 9.90
CA PHE A 45 1.63 15.56 10.48
C PHE A 45 2.17 16.98 10.67
N GLY A 46 1.47 18.02 10.21
CA GLY A 46 1.70 19.42 10.60
C GLY A 46 3.10 20.01 10.36
N GLY A 47 4.02 19.30 9.70
CA GLY A 47 5.43 19.64 9.57
C GLY A 47 5.94 19.56 8.13
N ASN A 48 6.78 20.52 7.75
CA ASN A 48 7.47 20.72 6.47
C ASN A 48 6.91 19.92 5.27
N GLN A 49 5.91 20.55 4.64
CA GLN A 49 4.86 20.07 3.73
C GLN A 49 5.25 19.18 2.54
N GLY A 50 6.53 18.92 2.27
CA GLY A 50 6.97 18.06 1.16
C GLY A 50 7.85 16.88 1.56
N THR A 51 8.55 16.96 2.70
CA THR A 51 9.61 15.99 3.01
C THR A 51 9.04 14.63 3.42
N VAL A 52 8.02 14.60 4.29
CA VAL A 52 7.40 13.35 4.76
C VAL A 52 6.70 12.63 3.60
N GLN A 53 6.01 13.38 2.75
CA GLN A 53 5.35 12.86 1.56
C GLN A 53 6.35 12.20 0.61
N ILE A 54 7.46 12.89 0.31
CA ILE A 54 8.50 12.34 -0.57
C ILE A 54 9.11 11.07 0.04
N ILE A 55 9.39 11.06 1.36
CA ILE A 55 9.96 9.89 2.03
C ILE A 55 9.03 8.68 1.93
N VAL A 56 7.76 8.82 2.28
CA VAL A 56 6.81 7.71 2.24
C VAL A 56 6.54 7.27 0.79
N ALA A 57 6.54 8.19 -0.18
CA ALA A 57 6.40 7.86 -1.60
C ALA A 57 7.61 7.06 -2.13
N ILE A 58 8.84 7.42 -1.71
CA ILE A 58 10.05 6.65 -2.00
C ILE A 58 9.94 5.25 -1.39
N ILE A 59 9.50 5.13 -0.13
CA ILE A 59 9.32 3.83 0.53
C ILE A 59 8.29 2.97 -0.23
N GLN A 60 7.15 3.54 -0.63
CA GLN A 60 6.13 2.84 -1.42
C GLN A 60 6.64 2.43 -2.80
N LEU A 61 7.43 3.27 -3.47
CA LEU A 61 8.04 2.94 -4.76
C LEU A 61 9.03 1.78 -4.64
N VAL A 62 9.88 1.82 -3.61
CA VAL A 62 10.83 0.75 -3.31
C VAL A 62 10.09 -0.54 -2.96
N ALA A 63 9.04 -0.45 -2.14
CA ALA A 63 8.18 -1.57 -1.79
C ALA A 63 7.53 -2.23 -3.02
N GLY A 64 6.92 -1.43 -3.91
CA GLY A 64 6.32 -1.92 -5.14
C GLY A 64 7.34 -2.60 -6.06
N THR A 65 8.51 -1.98 -6.20
CA THR A 65 9.62 -2.55 -6.99
C THR A 65 10.10 -3.88 -6.39
N LEU A 66 10.25 -3.97 -5.08
CA LEU A 66 10.65 -5.21 -4.39
C LEU A 66 9.59 -6.31 -4.54
N LEU A 67 8.29 -5.97 -4.44
CA LEU A 67 7.20 -6.92 -4.70
C LEU A 67 7.27 -7.47 -6.13
N LEU A 68 7.62 -6.64 -7.12
CA LEU A 68 7.80 -7.08 -8.50
C LEU A 68 9.05 -7.94 -8.68
N LEU A 69 10.19 -7.54 -8.12
CA LEU A 69 11.44 -8.31 -8.19
C LEU A 69 11.31 -9.69 -7.52
N SER A 70 10.51 -9.78 -6.46
CA SER A 70 10.18 -11.05 -5.80
C SER A 70 9.51 -12.07 -6.72
N LEU A 71 8.70 -11.61 -7.69
CA LEU A 71 8.02 -12.51 -8.63
C LEU A 71 9.01 -13.27 -9.52
N PHE A 72 10.20 -12.71 -9.74
CA PHE A 72 11.27 -13.33 -10.52
C PHE A 72 12.20 -14.21 -9.67
N GLY A 73 11.91 -14.39 -8.38
CA GLY A 73 12.74 -15.21 -7.48
C GLY A 73 14.09 -14.59 -7.13
N MET A 74 14.27 -13.28 -7.36
CA MET A 74 15.54 -12.58 -7.08
C MET A 74 15.79 -12.34 -5.58
N ILE A 75 14.76 -12.43 -4.74
CA ILE A 75 14.82 -12.06 -3.32
C ILE A 75 14.57 -13.31 -2.46
N LYS A 76 15.36 -13.49 -1.39
CA LYS A 76 15.17 -14.57 -0.42
C LYS A 76 13.82 -14.44 0.29
N GLU A 77 13.15 -15.57 0.48
CA GLU A 77 11.79 -15.65 1.04
C GLU A 77 11.66 -14.99 2.42
N ASN A 78 12.64 -15.22 3.32
CA ASN A 78 12.64 -14.63 4.66
C ASN A 78 12.71 -13.09 4.65
N ILE A 79 13.45 -12.52 3.70
CA ILE A 79 13.57 -11.06 3.56
C ILE A 79 12.25 -10.49 2.98
N MET A 80 11.66 -11.22 2.02
CA MET A 80 10.38 -10.84 1.43
C MET A 80 9.24 -10.84 2.44
N GLN A 81 9.19 -11.81 3.36
CA GLN A 81 8.20 -11.84 4.44
C GLN A 81 8.30 -10.60 5.34
N ILE A 82 9.52 -10.23 5.75
CA ILE A 82 9.74 -9.04 6.57
C ILE A 82 9.33 -7.77 5.80
N LEU A 83 9.71 -7.68 4.53
CA LEU A 83 9.32 -6.57 3.65
C LEU A 83 7.79 -6.44 3.52
N LEU A 84 7.09 -7.55 3.25
CA LEU A 84 5.63 -7.58 3.19
C LEU A 84 5.00 -7.15 4.50
N LEU A 85 5.55 -7.59 5.63
CA LEU A 85 5.06 -7.19 6.96
C LEU A 85 5.24 -5.69 7.18
N VAL A 86 6.41 -5.13 6.82
CA VAL A 86 6.65 -3.68 6.87
C VAL A 86 5.65 -2.92 5.99
N ILE A 87 5.46 -3.34 4.75
CA ILE A 87 4.50 -2.72 3.81
C ILE A 87 3.08 -2.77 4.38
N LEU A 88 2.69 -3.91 4.95
CA LEU A 88 1.36 -4.12 5.53
C LEU A 88 1.14 -3.23 6.75
N VAL A 89 2.14 -3.09 7.63
CA VAL A 89 2.09 -2.18 8.78
C VAL A 89 2.02 -0.72 8.32
N LEU A 90 2.82 -0.32 7.33
CA LEU A 90 2.77 1.03 6.78
C LEU A 90 1.39 1.34 6.19
N TRP A 91 0.81 0.42 5.43
CA TRP A 91 -0.53 0.57 4.85
C TRP A 91 -1.64 0.62 5.90
N ALA A 92 -1.53 -0.20 6.96
CA ALA A 92 -2.45 -0.16 8.10
C ALA A 92 -2.37 1.19 8.84
N LEU A 93 -1.15 1.71 9.02
CA LEU A 93 -0.92 2.99 9.68
C LEU A 93 -1.47 4.16 8.85
N GLU A 94 -1.30 4.13 7.53
CA GLU A 94 -1.90 5.07 6.59
C GLU A 94 -3.44 5.07 6.66
N LEU A 95 -4.06 3.89 6.65
CA LEU A 95 -5.50 3.72 6.87
C LEU A 95 -5.96 4.30 8.22
N ALA A 96 -5.25 3.98 9.30
CA ALA A 96 -5.58 4.46 10.64
C ALA A 96 -5.47 5.98 10.73
N LEU A 97 -4.42 6.57 10.15
CA LEU A 97 -4.25 8.01 10.12
C LEU A 97 -5.36 8.68 9.31
N GLN A 98 -5.61 8.25 8.09
CA GLN A 98 -6.57 8.91 7.21
C GLN A 98 -8.02 8.79 7.71
N PHE A 99 -8.43 7.59 8.14
CA PHE A 99 -9.83 7.30 8.44
C PHE A 99 -10.17 7.40 9.93
N VAL A 100 -9.22 7.24 10.85
CA VAL A 100 -9.47 7.28 12.31
C VAL A 100 -8.97 8.58 12.94
N LEU A 101 -7.72 8.97 12.68
CA LEU A 101 -7.10 10.15 13.30
C LEU A 101 -7.30 11.44 12.47
N GLY A 102 -7.68 11.30 11.20
CA GLY A 102 -7.90 12.36 10.22
C GLY A 102 -9.07 13.30 10.49
N GLY A 103 -9.85 13.05 11.55
CA GLY A 103 -11.13 13.74 11.78
C GLY A 103 -12.20 13.42 10.72
N ASN A 104 -11.90 12.56 9.75
CA ASN A 104 -12.79 12.13 8.66
C ASN A 104 -13.63 10.90 9.03
N LEU A 105 -13.73 10.57 10.32
CA LEU A 105 -14.63 9.52 10.81
C LEU A 105 -16.06 9.93 10.47
N LEU A 106 -16.67 9.24 9.50
CA LEU A 106 -18.00 9.56 8.99
C LEU A 106 -18.07 11.02 8.50
N GLN A 107 -17.26 11.37 7.48
CA GLN A 107 -17.52 12.55 6.65
C GLN A 107 -19.04 12.66 6.37
N PRO A 108 -19.60 13.88 6.21
CA PRO A 108 -21.05 14.09 6.18
C PRO A 108 -21.80 13.25 5.13
N ASP A 109 -21.08 12.71 4.14
CA ASP A 109 -21.55 11.68 3.22
C ASP A 109 -20.83 10.33 3.47
N ILE A 110 -21.53 9.41 4.13
CA ILE A 110 -21.06 8.05 4.42
C ILE A 110 -20.74 7.28 3.14
N LEU A 111 -21.46 7.55 2.04
CA LEU A 111 -21.22 6.87 0.76
C LEU A 111 -19.86 7.26 0.19
N ALA A 112 -19.53 8.55 0.22
CA ALA A 112 -18.22 9.05 -0.21
C ALA A 112 -17.10 8.48 0.67
N TRP A 113 -17.30 8.45 1.99
CA TRP A 113 -16.35 7.85 2.93
C TRP A 113 -16.09 6.36 2.63
N LEU A 114 -17.15 5.57 2.47
CA LEU A 114 -17.06 4.14 2.19
C LEU A 114 -16.44 3.87 0.82
N SER A 115 -16.73 4.71 -0.19
CA SER A 115 -16.15 4.60 -1.53
C SER A 115 -14.63 4.82 -1.54
N ASN A 116 -14.10 5.61 -0.60
CA ASN A 116 -12.67 5.80 -0.42
C ASN A 116 -12.04 4.72 0.47
N LEU A 117 -12.77 4.20 1.47
CA LEU A 117 -12.27 3.16 2.36
C LEU A 117 -12.18 1.78 1.69
N ALA A 118 -13.20 1.39 0.92
CA ALA A 118 -13.32 0.04 0.39
C ALA A 118 -12.12 -0.37 -0.50
N PRO A 119 -11.62 0.44 -1.45
CA PRO A 119 -10.43 0.09 -2.23
C PRO A 119 -9.19 -0.11 -1.35
N ASN A 120 -9.01 0.72 -0.32
CA ASN A 120 -7.87 0.60 0.59
C ASN A 120 -7.92 -0.68 1.43
N LEU A 121 -9.12 -1.11 1.84
CA LEU A 121 -9.32 -2.40 2.50
C LEU A 121 -9.05 -3.58 1.55
N VAL A 122 -9.43 -3.48 0.27
CA VAL A 122 -9.12 -4.51 -0.72
C VAL A 122 -7.61 -4.65 -0.91
N ILE A 123 -6.88 -3.54 -0.96
CA ILE A 123 -5.41 -3.53 -1.04
C ILE A 123 -4.81 -4.20 0.20
N PHE A 124 -5.28 -3.80 1.39
CA PHE A 124 -4.82 -4.38 2.65
C PHE A 124 -5.06 -5.89 2.71
N ALA A 125 -6.27 -6.34 2.35
CA ALA A 125 -6.60 -7.75 2.25
C ALA A 125 -5.73 -8.47 1.21
N GLY A 126 -5.44 -7.83 0.08
CA GLY A 126 -4.54 -8.35 -0.94
C GLY A 126 -3.13 -8.58 -0.41
N LEU A 127 -2.54 -7.57 0.25
CA LEU A 127 -1.22 -7.69 0.89
C LEU A 127 -1.20 -8.80 1.94
N TRP A 128 -2.26 -8.91 2.75
CA TRP A 128 -2.40 -9.96 3.75
C TRP A 128 -2.38 -11.36 3.13
N VAL A 129 -3.13 -11.56 2.03
CA VAL A 129 -3.17 -12.85 1.32
C VAL A 129 -1.79 -13.24 0.76
N VAL A 130 -1.05 -12.29 0.19
CA VAL A 130 0.33 -12.54 -0.31
C VAL A 130 1.26 -12.90 0.85
N PHE A 131 1.16 -12.15 1.97
CA PHE A 131 1.94 -12.42 3.16
C PHE A 131 1.67 -13.81 3.73
N GLU A 132 0.39 -14.17 3.91
CA GLU A 132 -0.01 -15.45 4.47
C GLU A 132 0.42 -16.63 3.59
N GLN A 133 0.33 -16.49 2.26
CA GLN A 133 0.81 -17.54 1.36
C GLN A 133 2.31 -17.77 1.54
N ARG A 134 3.10 -16.69 1.58
CA ARG A 134 4.57 -16.80 1.72
C ARG A 134 4.96 -17.33 3.09
N ALA A 135 4.21 -17.00 4.14
CA ALA A 135 4.38 -17.55 5.49
C ALA A 135 4.15 -19.07 5.56
N ARG A 136 3.29 -19.63 4.69
CA ARG A 136 3.01 -21.07 4.64
C ARG A 136 4.05 -21.88 3.84
N VAL A 137 4.89 -21.21 3.05
CA VAL A 137 5.85 -21.86 2.14
C VAL A 137 7.28 -21.84 2.69
N SER A 138 7.58 -20.97 3.67
CA SER A 138 8.84 -20.94 4.44
C SER A 138 8.86 -21.98 5.56
#